data_AF-C1C052-F1
#
_entry.id   AF-C1C052-F1
#
_cell.length_a   1.000
_cell.length_b   1.000
_cell.length_c   1.000
_cell.angle_alpha   90.00
_cell.angle_beta   90.00
_cell.angle_gamma   90.00
#
_symmetry.space_group_name_H-M   'P 1'
#
loop_
_entity.id
_entity.type
_entity.pdbx_description
1 polymer ?
#
loop_
_entity_poly.entity_id
_entity_poly.type
_entity_poly.pdbx_seq_one_letter_code
_entity_poly.pdbx_strand_id
1 'polypeptide(L)'
;MSGVRSTSAAGRKDWISVGAMVSFSMDSPSVGGSTLRGEVVAHDPSTRFLVLKIPSGKCHSQWDVHMVNLSSVKDFKVLSEGLSRSGSESLPPLPSLNVQKLETRLRDSIEKKKRHLLSYKDGVSPEGQKLFRAVSKTLDEVLWDGQNIMVMDMVQICPPYKPENVKGSQHMEAFNHVKKIVEKHVKDQQERKEPLKKTAGASANTNVSNGGNTSANTNSNSNSSSINNNSNNSSR
;
A
#
# COMPACT_ATOMS: atom_id res chain seq x y z
N MET A 1 34.46 -41.65 19.55
CA MET A 1 33.38 -41.21 20.45
C MET A 1 33.57 -39.71 20.69
N SER A 2 32.86 -38.86 19.93
CA SER A 2 32.95 -37.41 20.01
C SER A 2 31.76 -36.91 20.84
N GLY A 3 32.05 -36.39 22.05
CA GLY A 3 31.05 -35.98 23.02
C GLY A 3 30.40 -34.65 22.63
N VAL A 4 29.09 -34.71 22.39
CA VAL A 4 28.21 -33.54 22.21
C VAL A 4 28.12 -32.80 23.54
N ARG A 5 28.64 -31.56 23.60
CA ARG A 5 28.41 -30.67 24.74
C ARG A 5 26.99 -30.13 24.66
N SER A 6 26.08 -30.78 25.40
CA SER A 6 24.82 -30.19 25.84
C SER A 6 25.16 -29.10 26.86
N THR A 7 25.00 -27.83 26.49
CA THR A 7 25.12 -26.72 27.44
C THR A 7 23.76 -26.49 28.09
N SER A 8 23.57 -27.07 29.27
CA SER A 8 22.48 -26.68 30.18
C SER A 8 22.88 -25.43 30.97
N ALA A 9 21.93 -24.51 31.10
CA ALA A 9 21.90 -23.42 32.10
C ALA A 9 23.12 -22.47 32.10
N ALA A 10 23.18 -21.58 31.10
CA ALA A 10 23.88 -20.30 31.21
C ALA A 10 22.84 -19.19 31.01
N GLY A 11 22.90 -18.14 31.84
CA GLY A 11 21.86 -17.14 32.05
C GLY A 11 21.13 -16.68 30.79
N ARG A 12 19.80 -16.55 30.88
CA ARG A 12 18.99 -15.96 29.80
C ARG A 12 19.55 -14.59 29.51
N LYS A 13 20.22 -14.46 28.36
CA LYS A 13 20.60 -13.16 27.83
C LYS A 13 19.28 -12.52 27.38
N ASP A 14 18.70 -11.68 28.23
CA ASP A 14 17.39 -11.05 27.99
C ASP A 14 17.43 -9.98 26.88
N TRP A 15 18.59 -9.77 26.26
CA TRP A 15 18.82 -8.78 25.22
C TRP A 15 19.46 -9.41 23.98
N ILE A 16 18.98 -9.01 22.81
CA ILE A 16 19.46 -9.47 21.51
C ILE A 16 20.38 -8.39 20.94
N SER A 17 21.62 -8.74 20.58
CA SER A 17 22.57 -7.78 20.01
C SER A 17 22.08 -7.25 18.66
N VAL A 18 22.22 -5.94 18.44
CA VAL A 18 22.09 -5.35 17.10
C VAL A 18 23.15 -5.97 16.17
N GLY A 19 22.78 -6.26 14.93
CA GLY A 19 23.58 -7.00 13.97
C GLY A 19 23.51 -8.53 14.13
N ALA A 20 22.78 -9.05 15.13
CA ALA A 20 22.60 -10.49 15.27
C ALA A 20 21.72 -11.04 14.13
N MET A 21 22.10 -12.20 13.62
CA MET A 21 21.25 -12.94 12.69
C MET A 21 20.33 -13.83 13.50
N VAL A 22 19.02 -13.65 13.29
CA VAL A 22 17.99 -14.43 13.99
C VAL A 22 17.08 -15.12 12.99
N SER A 23 16.52 -16.26 13.40
CA SER A 23 15.46 -16.96 12.67
C SER A 23 14.32 -17.26 13.60
N PHE A 24 13.09 -17.12 13.12
CA PHE A 24 11.93 -17.46 13.91
C PHE A 24 10.79 -18.06 13.09
N SER A 25 9.91 -18.77 13.79
CA SER A 25 8.65 -19.30 13.26
C SER A 25 7.47 -18.61 13.95
N MET A 26 6.52 -18.14 13.15
CA MET A 26 5.30 -17.49 13.64
C MET A 26 4.21 -18.52 13.84
N ASP A 27 3.41 -18.34 14.89
CA ASP A 27 2.18 -19.12 15.09
C ASP A 27 1.00 -18.43 14.38
N SER A 28 1.08 -18.28 13.06
CA SER A 28 0.00 -17.68 12.27
C SER A 28 -0.49 -18.64 11.19
N PRO A 29 -1.80 -18.95 11.14
CA PRO A 29 -2.37 -19.79 10.09
C PRO A 29 -2.28 -19.17 8.69
N SER A 30 -2.02 -17.86 8.59
CA SER A 30 -1.81 -17.15 7.32
C SER A 30 -0.39 -17.31 6.74
N VAL A 31 0.58 -17.73 7.57
CA VAL A 31 1.99 -17.82 7.22
C VAL A 31 2.41 -19.25 7.51
N GLY A 32 1.96 -20.19 6.68
CA GLY A 32 2.17 -21.62 6.89
C GLY A 32 3.64 -21.96 7.10
N GLY A 33 4.04 -22.20 8.35
CA GLY A 33 5.33 -22.74 8.77
C GLY A 33 6.59 -22.04 8.26
N SER A 34 6.49 -20.84 7.65
CA SER A 34 7.64 -20.22 7.02
C SER A 34 8.54 -19.59 8.07
N THR A 35 9.81 -19.98 8.04
CA THR A 35 10.82 -19.43 8.94
C THR A 35 11.35 -18.15 8.33
N LEU A 36 11.26 -17.06 9.08
CA LEU A 36 11.79 -15.78 8.65
C LEU A 36 13.18 -15.58 9.26
N ARG A 37 14.16 -15.24 8.41
CA ARG A 37 15.54 -14.99 8.80
C ARG A 37 15.92 -13.55 8.47
N GLY A 38 16.48 -12.84 9.45
CA GLY A 38 16.86 -11.44 9.29
C GLY A 38 17.95 -10.99 10.24
N GLU A 39 18.53 -9.84 9.94
CA GLU A 39 19.50 -9.14 10.78
C GLU A 39 18.74 -8.20 11.75
N VAL A 40 19.11 -8.22 13.03
CA VAL A 40 18.51 -7.36 14.05
C VAL A 40 19.02 -5.93 13.91
N VAL A 41 18.13 -4.99 13.63
CA VAL A 41 18.48 -3.56 13.54
C VAL A 41 18.19 -2.83 14.85
N ALA A 42 17.08 -3.17 15.49
CA ALA A 42 16.68 -2.58 16.76
C ALA A 42 15.84 -3.59 17.56
N HIS A 43 15.82 -3.42 18.88
CA HIS A 43 14.96 -4.19 19.77
C HIS A 43 14.42 -3.25 20.86
N ASP A 44 13.17 -3.46 21.25
CA ASP A 44 12.58 -2.82 22.41
C ASP A 44 12.27 -3.91 23.46
N PRO A 45 13.05 -3.97 24.56
CA PRO A 45 12.82 -4.92 25.63
C PRO A 45 11.45 -4.77 26.30
N SER A 46 10.93 -3.54 26.39
CA SER A 46 9.71 -3.23 27.15
C SER A 46 8.46 -3.75 26.45
N THR A 47 8.33 -3.49 25.16
CA THR A 47 7.20 -3.93 24.34
C THR A 47 7.44 -5.29 23.67
N ARG A 48 8.64 -5.86 23.84
CA ARG A 48 9.09 -7.08 23.17
C ARG A 48 8.97 -7.04 21.65
N PHE A 49 9.26 -5.89 21.06
CA PHE A 49 9.34 -5.75 19.59
C PHE A 49 10.77 -5.92 19.10
N LEU A 50 10.94 -6.62 17.98
CA LEU A 50 12.21 -6.81 17.29
C LEU A 50 12.10 -6.27 15.88
N VAL A 51 13.00 -5.39 15.48
CA VAL A 51 13.07 -4.82 14.14
C VAL A 51 14.16 -5.54 13.36
N LEU A 52 13.76 -6.15 12.25
CA LEU A 52 14.61 -6.97 11.40
C LEU A 52 14.77 -6.37 10.02
N LYS A 53 15.96 -6.51 9.47
CA LYS A 53 16.30 -6.19 8.10
C LYS A 53 16.48 -7.49 7.33
N ILE A 54 15.69 -7.65 6.28
CA ILE A 54 15.65 -8.87 5.46
C ILE A 54 15.94 -8.47 4.01
N PRO A 55 16.85 -9.15 3.30
CA PRO A 55 17.04 -8.89 1.87
C PRO A 55 15.71 -9.06 1.14
N SER A 56 15.30 -8.05 0.36
CA SER A 56 14.05 -8.17 -0.39
C SER A 56 14.21 -9.16 -1.53
N GLY A 57 13.28 -10.10 -1.66
CA GLY A 57 13.28 -11.08 -2.76
C GLY A 57 13.01 -10.48 -4.14
N LYS A 58 12.65 -9.19 -4.22
CA LYS A 58 12.25 -8.50 -5.46
C LYS A 58 13.37 -7.67 -6.10
N CYS A 59 14.35 -7.22 -5.33
CA CYS A 59 15.42 -6.35 -5.83
C CYS A 59 16.68 -6.47 -4.96
N HIS A 60 17.84 -6.71 -5.58
CA HIS A 60 19.13 -6.95 -4.91
C HIS A 60 19.70 -5.76 -4.12
N SER A 61 19.06 -4.59 -4.17
CA SER A 61 19.49 -3.37 -3.45
C SER A 61 18.45 -2.87 -2.44
N GLN A 62 17.37 -3.63 -2.22
CA GLN A 62 16.31 -3.26 -1.29
C GLN A 62 16.26 -4.20 -0.09
N TRP A 63 15.91 -3.62 1.05
CA TRP A 63 15.79 -4.33 2.32
C TRP A 63 14.37 -4.15 2.84
N ASP A 64 13.73 -5.25 3.18
CA ASP A 64 12.44 -5.26 3.83
C ASP A 64 12.66 -5.16 5.34
N VAL A 65 12.09 -4.12 5.95
CA VAL A 65 12.17 -3.88 7.39
C VAL A 65 10.90 -4.43 8.05
N HIS A 66 11.05 -5.45 8.89
CA HIS A 66 9.95 -6.12 9.58
C HIS A 66 9.99 -5.83 11.08
N MET A 67 8.89 -5.32 11.61
CA MET A 67 8.69 -5.19 13.05
C MET A 67 7.91 -6.41 13.56
N VAL A 68 8.55 -7.18 14.45
CA VAL A 68 8.08 -8.48 14.91
C VAL A 68 7.75 -8.41 16.40
N ASN A 69 6.52 -8.76 16.78
CA ASN A 69 6.18 -8.97 18.18
C ASN A 69 6.71 -10.33 18.64
N LEU A 70 7.66 -10.35 19.56
CA LEU A 70 8.26 -11.58 20.07
C LEU A 70 7.28 -12.44 20.88
N SER A 71 6.15 -11.89 21.30
CA SER A 71 5.11 -12.64 22.03
C SER A 71 4.31 -13.58 21.11
N SER A 72 4.30 -13.30 19.80
CA SER A 72 3.60 -14.11 18.78
C SER A 72 4.52 -15.11 18.08
N VAL A 73 5.79 -15.16 18.49
CA VAL A 73 6.81 -16.05 17.94
C VAL A 73 6.80 -17.37 18.70
N LYS A 74 6.70 -18.49 17.99
CA LYS A 74 6.69 -19.83 18.57
C LYS A 74 8.11 -20.34 18.82
N ASP A 75 8.93 -20.29 17.79
CA ASP A 75 10.33 -20.72 17.82
C ASP A 75 11.22 -19.54 17.50
N PHE A 76 12.09 -19.15 18.43
CA PHE A 76 13.07 -18.09 18.24
C PHE A 76 14.48 -18.65 18.40
N LYS A 77 15.32 -18.48 17.38
CA LYS A 77 16.71 -18.96 17.37
C LYS A 77 17.65 -17.84 16.95
N VAL A 78 18.67 -17.60 17.76
CA VAL A 78 19.79 -16.73 17.41
C VAL A 78 20.80 -17.58 16.63
N LEU A 79 21.02 -17.24 15.36
CA LEU A 79 21.92 -17.98 14.46
C LEU A 79 23.36 -17.46 14.53
N SER A 80 23.52 -16.16 14.77
CA SER A 80 24.82 -15.52 14.96
C SER A 80 24.65 -14.40 15.97
N GLU A 81 25.45 -14.40 17.03
CA GLU A 81 25.59 -13.22 17.87
C GLU A 81 26.26 -12.15 17.00
N GLY A 82 25.56 -11.05 16.75
CA GLY A 82 26.05 -9.95 15.93
C GLY A 82 27.39 -9.43 16.43
N LEU A 83 28.13 -8.72 15.56
CA LEU A 83 29.46 -8.15 15.79
C LEU A 83 29.64 -7.57 17.21
N SER A 84 30.12 -8.40 18.13
CA SER A 84 30.64 -7.94 19.41
C SER A 84 31.50 -9.04 20.03
N ARG A 85 32.69 -9.31 19.46
CA ARG A 85 33.88 -9.86 20.18
C ARG A 85 35.19 -9.70 19.36
N SER A 86 35.54 -8.49 18.94
CA SER A 86 36.94 -8.03 18.81
C SER A 86 36.92 -6.56 18.40
N GLY A 87 37.54 -5.68 19.19
CA GLY A 87 37.35 -4.24 19.07
C GLY A 87 37.98 -3.65 17.80
N SER A 88 37.16 -3.27 16.82
CA SER A 88 37.31 -2.05 16.01
C SER A 88 36.34 -2.00 14.81
N GLU A 89 35.06 -2.30 14.97
CA GLU A 89 34.11 -2.04 13.87
C GLU A 89 32.83 -1.45 14.44
N SER A 90 32.81 -0.11 14.46
CA SER A 90 31.63 0.67 14.81
C SER A 90 30.48 0.28 13.87
N LEU A 91 29.27 0.13 14.41
CA LEU A 91 28.07 0.02 13.60
C LEU A 91 28.07 1.12 12.52
N PRO A 92 27.59 0.82 11.30
CA PRO A 92 27.53 1.82 10.25
C PRO A 92 26.70 3.02 10.74
N PRO A 93 27.15 4.25 10.48
CA PRO A 93 26.41 5.42 10.89
C PRO A 93 25.02 5.40 10.25
N LEU A 94 24.03 5.91 10.99
CA LEU A 94 22.68 6.05 10.44
C LEU A 94 22.73 6.94 9.20
N PRO A 95 21.95 6.59 8.15
CA PRO A 95 21.90 7.41 6.95
C PRO A 95 21.38 8.81 7.30
N SER A 96 22.01 9.83 6.73
CA SER A 96 21.56 11.21 6.89
C SER A 96 20.15 11.37 6.30
N LEU A 97 19.25 11.95 7.08
CA LEU A 97 17.87 12.19 6.65
C LEU A 97 17.80 13.47 5.82
N ASN A 98 17.20 13.42 4.64
CA ASN A 98 16.97 14.62 3.83
C ASN A 98 15.68 15.31 4.31
N VAL A 99 15.84 16.31 5.19
CA VAL A 99 14.73 17.05 5.81
C VAL A 99 13.85 17.75 4.78
N GLN A 100 14.45 18.35 3.74
CA GLN A 100 13.70 19.04 2.67
C GLN A 100 12.77 18.09 1.91
N LYS A 101 13.23 16.87 1.62
CA LYS A 101 12.39 15.83 0.98
C LYS A 101 11.25 15.40 1.91
N LEU A 102 11.47 15.35 3.22
CA LEU A 102 10.42 15.02 4.18
C LEU A 102 9.37 16.13 4.29
N GLU A 103 9.79 17.39 4.36
CA GLU A 103 8.89 18.54 4.38
C GLU A 103 8.02 18.58 3.11
N THR A 104 8.61 18.26 1.96
CA THR A 104 7.87 18.16 0.69
C THR A 104 6.83 17.04 0.75
N ARG A 105 7.23 15.83 1.17
CA ARG A 105 6.30 14.70 1.36
C ARG A 105 5.18 15.03 2.35
N LEU A 106 5.49 15.78 3.41
CA LEU A 106 4.52 16.23 4.39
C LEU A 106 3.50 17.19 3.76
N ARG A 107 3.98 18.22 3.05
CA ARG A 107 3.11 19.17 2.34
C ARG A 107 2.20 18.44 1.34
N ASP A 108 2.77 17.56 0.51
CA ASP A 108 2.01 16.77 -0.47
C ASP A 108 0.94 15.90 0.20
N SER A 109 1.27 15.28 1.33
CA SER A 109 0.35 14.44 2.09
C SER A 109 -0.79 15.25 2.70
N ILE A 110 -0.50 16.44 3.22
CA ILE A 110 -1.50 17.36 3.75
C ILE A 110 -2.43 17.81 2.62
N GLU A 111 -1.88 18.23 1.49
CA GLU A 111 -2.66 18.72 0.37
C GLU A 111 -3.55 17.63 -0.24
N LYS A 112 -3.00 16.42 -0.43
CA LYS A 112 -3.76 15.25 -0.88
C LYS A 112 -4.93 14.93 0.06
N LYS A 113 -4.73 15.02 1.38
CA LYS A 113 -5.79 14.82 2.37
C LYS A 113 -6.84 15.93 2.29
N LYS A 114 -6.42 17.20 2.17
CA LYS A 114 -7.33 18.34 1.98
C LYS A 114 -8.20 18.14 0.74
N ARG A 115 -7.60 17.83 -0.42
CA ARG A 115 -8.33 17.52 -1.66
C ARG A 115 -9.29 16.34 -1.52
N HIS A 116 -8.90 15.31 -0.77
CA HIS A 116 -9.77 14.18 -0.50
C HIS A 116 -11.01 14.58 0.34
N LEU A 117 -10.82 15.38 1.38
CA LEU A 117 -11.94 15.90 2.19
C LEU A 117 -12.87 16.80 1.37
N LEU A 118 -12.30 17.69 0.55
CA LEU A 118 -13.09 18.53 -0.35
C LEU A 118 -13.99 17.71 -1.27
N SER A 119 -13.59 16.49 -1.65
CA SER A 119 -14.44 15.63 -2.50
C SER A 119 -15.74 15.17 -1.84
N TYR A 120 -15.82 15.19 -0.51
CA TYR A 120 -17.03 14.84 0.24
C TYR A 120 -17.81 16.12 0.56
N LYS A 121 -18.61 16.56 -0.41
CA LYS A 121 -19.56 17.66 -0.22
C LYS A 121 -20.97 17.11 0.04
N ASP A 122 -21.62 17.67 1.05
CA ASP A 122 -23.00 17.35 1.39
C ASP A 122 -23.97 17.80 0.28
N GLY A 123 -25.01 17.02 0.04
CA GLY A 123 -26.01 17.32 -0.99
C GLY A 123 -25.56 17.08 -2.45
N VAL A 124 -24.39 16.48 -2.65
CA VAL A 124 -23.87 16.07 -3.98
C VAL A 124 -24.06 14.55 -4.15
N SER A 125 -24.37 14.10 -5.36
CA SER A 125 -24.50 12.68 -5.65
C SER A 125 -23.17 11.92 -5.49
N PRO A 126 -23.19 10.61 -5.14
CA PRO A 126 -21.98 9.78 -5.08
C PRO A 126 -21.20 9.73 -6.40
N GLU A 127 -21.89 9.93 -7.52
CA GLU A 127 -21.28 10.03 -8.85
C GLU A 127 -20.45 11.32 -8.99
N GLY A 128 -21.02 12.46 -8.58
CA GLY A 128 -20.30 13.74 -8.55
C GLY A 128 -19.04 13.66 -7.68
N GLN A 129 -19.15 13.08 -6.48
CA GLN A 129 -17.99 12.90 -5.59
C GLN A 129 -16.90 11.99 -6.21
N LYS A 130 -17.31 10.93 -6.93
CA LYS A 130 -16.37 10.06 -7.67
C LYS A 130 -15.67 10.81 -8.80
N LEU A 131 -16.41 11.61 -9.57
CA LEU A 131 -15.83 12.41 -10.64
C LEU A 131 -14.88 13.48 -10.08
N PHE A 132 -15.27 14.20 -9.03
CA PHE A 132 -14.41 15.19 -8.37
C PHE A 132 -13.07 14.59 -7.96
N ARG A 133 -13.09 13.40 -7.34
CA ARG A 133 -11.85 12.67 -6.98
C ARG A 133 -11.01 12.27 -8.20
N ALA A 134 -11.64 11.99 -9.34
CA ALA A 134 -10.92 11.64 -10.55
C ALA A 134 -10.25 12.86 -11.19
N VAL A 135 -10.97 13.99 -11.27
CA VAL A 135 -10.44 15.26 -11.81
C VAL A 135 -9.33 15.81 -10.89
N SER A 136 -9.52 15.78 -9.58
CA SER A 136 -8.53 16.25 -8.58
C SER A 136 -7.24 15.40 -8.52
N LYS A 137 -7.17 14.29 -9.24
CA LYS A 137 -5.94 13.50 -9.42
C LYS A 137 -5.10 13.98 -10.60
N THR A 138 -5.73 14.62 -11.58
CA THR A 138 -5.09 15.01 -12.84
C THR A 138 -4.87 16.50 -12.95
N LEU A 139 -5.73 17.31 -12.31
CA LEU A 139 -5.68 18.76 -12.37
C LEU A 139 -5.60 19.32 -10.96
N ASP A 140 -4.76 20.33 -10.82
CA ASP A 140 -4.71 21.18 -9.65
C ASP A 140 -5.81 22.27 -9.79
N GLU A 141 -6.35 22.77 -8.68
CA GLU A 141 -7.48 23.74 -8.64
C GLU A 141 -8.85 23.19 -9.07
N VAL A 142 -9.41 22.31 -8.24
CA VAL A 142 -10.79 21.80 -8.38
C VAL A 142 -11.59 22.16 -7.14
N LEU A 143 -12.70 22.85 -7.34
CA LEU A 143 -13.58 23.35 -6.29
C LEU A 143 -15.03 22.97 -6.56
N TRP A 144 -15.85 23.03 -5.52
CA TRP A 144 -17.30 22.87 -5.66
C TRP A 144 -17.99 24.22 -5.75
N ASP A 145 -18.80 24.40 -6.78
CA ASP A 145 -19.73 25.51 -6.92
C ASP A 145 -21.17 24.96 -6.83
N GLY A 146 -21.79 25.06 -5.65
CA GLY A 146 -23.05 24.35 -5.39
C GLY A 146 -22.91 22.84 -5.61
N GLN A 147 -23.70 22.26 -6.51
CA GLN A 147 -23.55 20.86 -6.94
C GLN A 147 -22.59 20.69 -8.13
N ASN A 148 -22.08 21.76 -8.70
CA ASN A 148 -21.21 21.75 -9.86
C ASN A 148 -19.75 21.61 -9.46
N ILE A 149 -18.94 21.02 -10.34
CA ILE A 149 -17.49 20.95 -10.17
C ILE A 149 -16.88 22.06 -11.02
N MET A 150 -16.15 22.96 -10.38
CA MET A 150 -15.43 24.04 -11.05
C MET A 150 -13.95 23.68 -11.15
N VAL A 151 -13.40 23.78 -12.35
CA VAL A 151 -12.01 23.42 -12.66
C VAL A 151 -11.31 24.67 -13.19
N MET A 152 -10.24 25.08 -12.50
CA MET A 152 -9.41 26.24 -12.82
C MET A 152 -10.21 27.54 -13.06
N ASP A 153 -11.36 27.70 -12.40
CA ASP A 153 -12.31 28.83 -12.58
C ASP A 153 -12.75 29.08 -14.05
N MET A 154 -12.50 28.12 -14.94
CA MET A 154 -12.70 28.27 -16.39
C MET A 154 -13.70 27.25 -16.96
N VAL A 155 -13.81 26.08 -16.32
CA VAL A 155 -14.66 24.98 -16.78
C VAL A 155 -15.56 24.52 -15.65
N GLN A 156 -16.85 24.39 -15.94
CA GLN A 156 -17.86 23.96 -14.99
C GLN A 156 -18.49 22.64 -15.45
N ILE A 157 -18.51 21.63 -14.58
CA ILE A 157 -19.15 20.33 -14.83
C ILE A 157 -20.43 20.27 -13.99
N CYS A 158 -21.57 20.24 -14.65
CA CYS A 158 -22.87 20.20 -13.98
C CYS A 158 -23.39 18.75 -13.84
N PRO A 159 -24.25 18.44 -12.85
CA PRO A 159 -25.05 17.22 -12.86
C PRO A 159 -25.82 17.07 -14.20
N PRO A 160 -25.98 15.85 -14.75
CA PRO A 160 -25.58 14.52 -14.24
C PRO A 160 -24.10 14.13 -14.49
N TYR A 161 -23.18 15.10 -14.60
CA TYR A 161 -21.73 14.90 -14.65
C TYR A 161 -21.22 14.11 -15.86
N LYS A 162 -21.88 14.25 -16.99
CA LYS A 162 -21.48 13.63 -18.26
C LYS A 162 -20.66 14.58 -19.14
N PRO A 163 -19.97 14.08 -20.18
CA PRO A 163 -19.18 14.92 -21.10
C PRO A 163 -19.99 16.03 -21.76
N GLU A 164 -21.29 15.81 -21.99
CA GLU A 164 -22.23 16.80 -22.52
C GLU A 164 -22.61 17.90 -21.52
N ASN A 165 -22.38 17.68 -20.22
CA ASN A 165 -22.68 18.65 -19.15
C ASN A 165 -21.46 19.47 -18.73
N VAL A 166 -20.36 19.38 -19.47
CA VAL A 166 -19.19 20.24 -19.32
C VAL A 166 -19.46 21.56 -20.03
N LYS A 167 -19.40 22.67 -19.29
CA LYS A 167 -19.59 24.03 -19.77
C LYS A 167 -18.27 24.80 -19.69
N GLY A 168 -18.00 25.60 -20.72
CA GLY A 168 -16.79 26.41 -20.83
C GLY A 168 -16.55 26.83 -22.28
N SER A 169 -15.50 27.61 -22.51
CA SER A 169 -15.13 28.02 -23.87
C SER A 169 -14.53 26.85 -24.65
N GLN A 170 -15.18 26.43 -25.74
CA GLN A 170 -14.74 25.28 -26.55
C GLN A 170 -13.36 25.48 -27.21
N HIS A 171 -12.97 26.74 -27.41
CA HIS A 171 -11.67 27.12 -27.97
C HIS A 171 -10.53 26.96 -26.94
N MET A 172 -10.85 26.74 -25.67
CA MET A 172 -9.86 26.60 -24.62
C MET A 172 -9.37 25.16 -24.51
N GLU A 173 -8.05 24.97 -24.44
CA GLU A 173 -7.46 23.64 -24.26
C GLU A 173 -7.91 22.97 -22.95
N ALA A 174 -8.08 23.76 -21.89
CA ALA A 174 -8.57 23.30 -20.60
C ALA A 174 -9.96 22.63 -20.71
N PHE A 175 -10.88 23.21 -21.49
CA PHE A 175 -12.20 22.62 -21.73
C PHE A 175 -12.10 21.25 -22.39
N ASN A 176 -11.30 21.14 -23.46
CA ASN A 176 -11.10 19.90 -24.19
C ASN A 176 -10.41 18.83 -23.32
N HIS A 177 -9.47 19.25 -22.47
CA HIS A 177 -8.80 18.36 -21.53
C HIS A 177 -9.75 17.83 -20.44
N VAL A 178 -10.52 18.72 -19.81
CA VAL A 178 -11.52 18.35 -18.79
C VAL A 178 -12.56 17.41 -19.39
N LYS A 179 -13.07 17.70 -20.59
CA LYS A 179 -14.04 16.83 -21.28
C LYS A 179 -13.49 15.42 -21.49
N LYS A 180 -12.23 15.28 -21.94
CA LYS A 180 -11.56 13.97 -22.07
C LYS A 180 -11.43 13.23 -20.75
N ILE A 181 -11.14 13.93 -19.65
CA ILE A 181 -11.09 13.32 -18.31
C ILE A 181 -12.47 12.78 -17.92
N VAL A 182 -13.54 13.55 -18.15
CA VAL A 182 -14.92 13.13 -17.86
C VAL A 182 -15.32 11.93 -18.72
N GLU A 183 -15.02 11.94 -20.02
CA GLU A 183 -15.26 10.82 -20.94
C GLU A 183 -14.57 9.54 -20.47
N LYS A 184 -13.28 9.65 -20.13
CA LYS A 184 -12.52 8.53 -19.57
C LYS A 184 -13.13 8.04 -18.26
N HIS A 185 -13.51 8.94 -17.36
CA HIS A 185 -14.12 8.56 -16.08
C HIS A 185 -15.42 7.76 -16.28
N VAL A 186 -16.29 8.23 -17.17
CA VAL A 186 -17.56 7.55 -17.47
C VAL A 186 -17.30 6.15 -18.05
N LYS A 187 -16.35 6.04 -18.98
CA LYS A 187 -15.94 4.75 -19.57
C LYS A 187 -15.39 3.79 -18.49
N ASP A 188 -14.46 4.26 -17.66
CA ASP A 188 -13.87 3.47 -16.57
C ASP A 188 -14.94 3.01 -15.55
N GLN A 189 -15.98 3.82 -15.31
CA GLN A 189 -17.10 3.43 -14.44
C GLN A 189 -18.02 2.38 -15.08
N GLN A 190 -18.24 2.46 -16.40
CA GLN A 190 -19.03 1.47 -17.14
C GLN A 190 -18.33 0.10 -17.13
N GLU A 191 -17.02 0.07 -17.44
CA GLU A 191 -16.22 -1.16 -17.41
C GLU A 191 -16.17 -1.81 -16.03
N ARG A 192 -16.21 -1.01 -14.95
CA ARG A 192 -16.29 -1.52 -13.56
C ARG A 192 -17.68 -2.00 -13.14
N LYS A 193 -18.74 -1.53 -13.80
CA LYS A 193 -20.14 -1.88 -13.49
C LYS A 193 -20.62 -3.14 -14.22
N GLU A 194 -19.88 -3.63 -15.20
CA GLU A 194 -20.18 -4.88 -15.92
C GLU A 194 -19.41 -6.07 -15.30
N PRO A 195 -19.95 -6.81 -14.30
CA PRO A 195 -19.44 -8.13 -13.97
C PRO A 195 -19.90 -9.12 -15.05
N LEU A 196 -18.95 -9.69 -15.80
CA LEU A 196 -19.04 -10.98 -16.52
C LEU A 196 -20.44 -11.39 -17.03
N LYS A 197 -20.82 -10.93 -18.23
CA LYS A 197 -21.96 -11.50 -18.98
C LYS A 197 -21.54 -11.99 -20.36
N LYS A 198 -20.75 -13.06 -20.40
CA LYS A 198 -20.44 -13.91 -21.57
C LYS A 198 -20.14 -15.31 -21.00
N THR A 199 -20.80 -16.43 -21.33
CA THR A 199 -21.61 -16.82 -22.49
C THR A 199 -22.48 -18.04 -22.12
N ALA A 200 -23.78 -18.00 -22.40
CA ALA A 200 -24.62 -19.17 -22.63
C ALA A 200 -25.41 -18.92 -23.92
N GLY A 201 -25.17 -19.73 -24.95
CA GLY A 201 -25.78 -19.61 -26.27
C GLY A 201 -24.95 -20.32 -27.33
N ALA A 202 -25.38 -21.54 -27.67
CA ALA A 202 -24.74 -22.48 -28.58
C ALA A 202 -24.85 -22.08 -30.06
N SER A 203 -23.83 -22.40 -30.87
CA SER A 203 -23.95 -23.36 -31.99
C SER A 203 -22.58 -23.69 -32.61
N ALA A 204 -22.49 -24.91 -33.16
CA ALA A 204 -21.36 -25.57 -33.82
C ALA A 204 -20.78 -24.76 -35.02
N ASN A 205 -19.57 -24.99 -35.57
CA ASN A 205 -18.86 -26.24 -35.85
C ASN A 205 -17.38 -25.98 -36.27
N THR A 206 -16.51 -26.96 -36.02
CA THR A 206 -15.27 -27.37 -36.74
C THR A 206 -14.08 -26.41 -37.01
N ASN A 207 -12.95 -26.82 -36.40
CA ASN A 207 -11.66 -27.22 -37.00
C ASN A 207 -10.39 -26.34 -36.93
N VAL A 208 -9.35 -27.01 -36.41
CA VAL A 208 -7.91 -26.99 -36.76
C VAL A 208 -6.98 -26.03 -35.99
N SER A 209 -6.20 -26.67 -35.10
CA SER A 209 -4.74 -26.62 -34.92
C SER A 209 -3.99 -25.30 -35.08
N ASN A 210 -3.28 -24.83 -34.05
CA ASN A 210 -1.87 -25.20 -33.77
C ASN A 210 -1.22 -24.26 -32.73
N GLY A 211 -0.44 -24.85 -31.83
CA GLY A 211 0.84 -24.36 -31.29
C GLY A 211 1.01 -22.97 -30.65
N GLY A 212 1.14 -22.97 -29.32
CA GLY A 212 2.33 -22.40 -28.63
C GLY A 212 2.35 -20.91 -28.26
N ASN A 213 2.02 -20.58 -27.01
CA ASN A 213 2.97 -19.97 -26.05
C ASN A 213 2.29 -19.63 -24.71
N THR A 214 2.84 -20.17 -23.63
CA THR A 214 2.39 -20.00 -22.24
C THR A 214 2.89 -18.70 -21.61
N SER A 215 2.03 -18.19 -20.73
CA SER A 215 1.90 -16.82 -20.26
C SER A 215 2.87 -16.38 -19.17
N ALA A 216 3.10 -15.06 -19.14
CA ALA A 216 3.38 -14.30 -17.93
C ALA A 216 2.20 -14.41 -16.93
N ASN A 217 2.49 -14.47 -15.63
CA ASN A 217 1.49 -14.22 -14.60
C ASN A 217 2.05 -13.24 -13.55
N THR A 218 1.51 -12.02 -13.58
CA THR A 218 1.68 -10.98 -12.56
C THR A 218 0.40 -10.96 -11.74
N ASN A 219 0.49 -11.34 -10.46
CA ASN A 219 -0.67 -11.35 -9.58
C ASN A 219 -0.58 -10.17 -8.60
N SER A 220 -1.32 -9.10 -8.88
CA SER A 220 -1.52 -7.95 -7.99
C SER A 220 -2.76 -8.18 -7.13
N ASN A 221 -2.53 -8.58 -5.88
CA ASN A 221 -3.56 -8.77 -4.86
C ASN A 221 -3.98 -7.40 -4.28
N SER A 222 -5.27 -7.11 -4.31
CA SER A 222 -5.88 -5.89 -3.75
C SER A 222 -6.64 -6.27 -2.48
N ASN A 223 -6.10 -5.88 -1.32
CA ASN A 223 -6.74 -6.06 -0.02
C ASN A 223 -7.57 -4.83 0.31
N SER A 224 -8.89 -5.00 0.36
CA SER A 224 -9.86 -4.07 0.92
C SER A 224 -10.07 -4.39 2.40
N SER A 225 -9.68 -3.49 3.29
CA SER A 225 -10.04 -3.56 4.71
C SER A 225 -11.19 -2.59 5.02
N SER A 226 -12.34 -3.16 5.34
CA SER A 226 -13.51 -2.50 5.90
C SER A 226 -13.21 -2.13 7.36
N ILE A 227 -13.24 -0.84 7.69
CA ILE A 227 -13.21 -0.34 9.07
C ILE A 227 -14.66 -0.31 9.57
N ASN A 228 -14.95 -1.13 10.58
CA ASN A 228 -16.22 -1.17 11.29
C ASN A 228 -16.06 -0.35 12.58
N ASN A 229 -16.60 0.87 12.60
CA ASN A 229 -16.64 1.71 13.81
C ASN A 229 -17.94 1.44 14.55
N ASN A 230 -17.85 0.75 15.70
CA ASN A 230 -18.93 0.67 16.66
C ASN A 230 -18.58 1.54 17.87
N SER A 231 -19.17 2.74 17.91
CA SER A 231 -19.08 3.67 19.03
C SER A 231 -20.21 3.38 20.01
N ASN A 232 -19.91 2.66 21.10
CA ASN A 232 -20.82 2.60 22.24
C ASN A 232 -20.54 3.76 23.20
N ASN A 233 -21.58 4.59 23.33
CA ASN A 233 -21.74 5.69 24.24
C ASN A 233 -21.86 5.18 25.69
N SER A 234 -21.16 5.81 26.63
CA SER A 234 -21.50 5.72 28.06
C SER A 234 -21.09 7.01 28.73
N SER A 235 -22.10 7.85 28.93
CA SER A 235 -22.09 8.99 29.84
C SER A 235 -22.55 8.51 31.22
N ARG A 236 -21.68 8.61 32.22
CA ARG A 236 -22.02 8.97 33.60
C ARG A 236 -20.75 9.27 34.38
#